data_AF-F2CS64-F1
#
_entry.id   AF-F2CS64-F1
#
_cell.length_a   1.000
_cell.length_b   1.000
_cell.length_c   1.000
_cell.angle_alpha   90.00
_cell.angle_beta   90.00
_cell.angle_gamma   90.00
#
_symmetry.space_group_name_H-M   'P 1'
#
loop_
_entity.id
_entity.type
_entity.pdbx_description
1 polymer ?
#
loop_
_entity_poly.entity_id
_entity_poly.type
_entity_poly.pdbx_seq_one_letter_code
_entity_poly.pdbx_strand_id
1 'polypeptide(L)'
;MIALWVAACSLLSWCSSLSGVEGIGVNYGMMGSDLPSPDKVVALYKANNVTDVRIFHPDTYVLEALRNSGLGVVLGTLNSDLAPLASDASYAASWVHSYVQPFAGAVSFRYINAGNEVIPGESAALVLPAVKNLEAALQAAGLSVPVTTAMATSVLGTSYPPSQGTFSEAALPTVGPIVSHLASSGTPLLVNVYPYFAYSADPSSVRLDYALLSSSAAVAVTDNGVEYANMFDAILDAVYAAVEKAGGGESLELVVSETGWPSGGGGYGASVENAAAYINNLVRHVGRGTPRRPGKAVETYIFAMFNENQKPEGVEQNFGMFQPDMSQVYHVDFTASSS
;
A
#
# COMPACT_ATOMS: atom_id res chain seq x y z
N MET A 1 -43.20 48.73 -16.29
CA MET A 1 -42.56 48.24 -15.05
C MET A 1 -43.05 46.83 -14.79
N ILE A 2 -42.29 45.84 -15.27
CA ILE A 2 -42.57 44.41 -15.07
C ILE A 2 -41.28 43.83 -14.49
N ALA A 3 -41.35 43.40 -13.23
CA ALA A 3 -40.24 42.84 -12.47
C ALA A 3 -40.06 41.36 -12.86
N LEU A 4 -38.87 41.02 -13.35
CA LEU A 4 -38.41 39.64 -13.56
C LEU A 4 -37.89 39.08 -12.24
N TRP A 5 -38.55 38.04 -11.73
CA TRP A 5 -38.07 37.21 -10.64
C TRP A 5 -37.08 36.19 -11.19
N VAL A 6 -35.82 36.24 -10.75
CA VAL A 6 -34.83 35.17 -10.95
C VAL A 6 -34.80 34.36 -9.66
N ALA A 7 -35.33 33.15 -9.72
CA ALA A 7 -35.15 32.14 -8.67
C ALA A 7 -33.73 31.57 -8.77
N ALA A 8 -32.88 31.91 -7.82
CA ALA A 8 -31.57 31.28 -7.66
C ALA A 8 -31.77 29.95 -6.89
N CYS A 9 -31.68 28.83 -7.61
CA CYS A 9 -31.52 27.52 -7.00
C CYS A 9 -30.12 27.43 -6.38
N SER A 10 -30.04 27.51 -5.06
CA SER A 10 -28.84 27.20 -4.28
C SER A 10 -28.53 25.70 -4.40
N LEU A 11 -27.57 25.35 -5.26
CA LEU A 11 -26.89 24.07 -5.24
C LEU A 11 -26.09 24.00 -3.94
N LEU A 12 -26.62 23.26 -2.96
CA LEU A 12 -25.84 22.75 -1.83
C LEU A 12 -24.81 21.77 -2.39
N SER A 13 -23.62 22.28 -2.69
CA SER A 13 -22.43 21.46 -2.86
C SER A 13 -22.15 20.78 -1.53
N TRP A 14 -22.50 19.48 -1.44
CA TRP A 14 -21.87 18.58 -0.49
C TRP A 14 -20.38 18.52 -0.84
N CYS A 15 -19.61 19.41 -0.24
CA CYS A 15 -18.18 19.26 -0.10
C CYS A 15 -18.01 18.18 0.98
N SER A 16 -17.89 16.92 0.56
CA SER A 16 -17.33 15.90 1.43
C SER A 16 -15.92 16.34 1.76
N SER A 17 -15.74 16.95 2.93
CA SER A 17 -14.44 17.11 3.53
C SER A 17 -13.86 15.70 3.68
N LEU A 18 -12.83 15.37 2.90
CA LEU A 18 -11.95 14.23 3.18
C LEU A 18 -11.19 14.59 4.47
N SER A 19 -11.81 14.27 5.59
CA SER A 19 -11.29 14.49 6.93
C SER A 19 -10.32 13.37 7.28
N GLY A 20 -9.03 13.69 7.34
CA GLY A 20 -7.98 12.85 7.94
C GLY A 20 -7.72 11.52 7.23
N VAL A 21 -6.64 10.84 7.60
CA VAL A 21 -6.47 9.41 7.30
C VAL A 21 -7.62 8.68 8.01
N GLU A 22 -8.50 8.03 7.25
CA GLU A 22 -9.50 7.12 7.80
C GLU A 22 -8.81 5.77 8.14
N GLY A 23 -7.87 5.84 9.09
CA GLY A 23 -7.09 4.74 9.66
C GLY A 23 -5.93 4.18 8.81
N ILE A 24 -5.05 3.42 9.49
CA ILE A 24 -3.85 2.78 8.91
C ILE A 24 -4.15 1.30 8.71
N GLY A 25 -3.73 0.79 7.55
CA GLY A 25 -3.85 -0.61 7.22
C GLY A 25 -2.71 -1.45 7.77
N VAL A 26 -2.92 -2.76 7.86
CA VAL A 26 -1.87 -3.72 8.24
C VAL A 26 -1.97 -4.95 7.34
N ASN A 27 -0.83 -5.40 6.82
CA ASN A 27 -0.76 -6.59 5.98
C ASN A 27 -0.99 -7.86 6.80
N TYR A 28 -1.89 -8.73 6.34
CA TYR A 28 -2.08 -10.06 6.90
C TYR A 28 -1.28 -11.08 6.08
N GLY A 29 -0.02 -11.23 6.45
CA GLY A 29 0.86 -12.31 5.97
C GLY A 29 0.42 -13.67 6.54
N MET A 30 0.49 -14.70 5.71
CA MET A 30 0.01 -16.06 6.02
C MET A 30 1.09 -17.14 5.80
N MET A 31 2.34 -16.75 5.59
CA MET A 31 3.48 -17.67 5.45
C MET A 31 3.98 -18.14 6.82
N GLY A 32 3.09 -18.75 7.61
CA GLY A 32 3.40 -19.27 8.94
C GLY A 32 2.61 -20.53 9.26
N SER A 33 3.24 -21.47 9.94
CA SER A 33 2.64 -22.76 10.32
C SER A 33 1.89 -22.74 11.67
N ASP A 34 2.00 -21.65 12.40
CA ASP A 34 1.57 -21.47 13.79
C ASP A 34 0.64 -20.25 13.99
N LEU A 35 0.14 -19.67 12.89
CA LEU A 35 -0.67 -18.46 12.92
C LEU A 35 -2.08 -18.71 13.50
N PRO A 36 -2.70 -17.70 14.16
CA PRO A 36 -4.07 -17.80 14.64
C PRO A 36 -5.10 -18.00 13.51
N SER A 37 -6.25 -18.55 13.86
CA SER A 37 -7.40 -18.62 12.94
C SER A 37 -7.86 -17.23 12.49
N PRO A 38 -8.37 -17.07 11.25
CA PRO A 38 -8.77 -15.76 10.72
C PRO A 38 -9.71 -14.95 11.62
N ASP A 39 -10.69 -15.59 12.28
CA ASP A 39 -11.60 -14.90 13.23
C ASP A 39 -10.87 -14.21 14.38
N LYS A 40 -9.81 -14.85 14.90
CA LYS A 40 -8.98 -14.28 15.97
C LYS A 40 -8.17 -13.11 15.44
N VAL A 41 -7.66 -13.21 14.21
CA VAL A 41 -6.90 -12.14 13.58
C VAL A 41 -7.79 -10.92 13.31
N VAL A 42 -9.01 -11.12 12.79
CA VAL A 42 -9.99 -10.04 12.59
C VAL A 42 -10.37 -9.39 13.93
N ALA A 43 -10.56 -10.18 14.99
CA ALA A 43 -10.78 -9.63 16.33
C ALA A 43 -9.59 -8.82 16.83
N LEU A 44 -8.36 -9.27 16.55
CA LEU A 44 -7.13 -8.58 16.93
C LEU A 44 -6.96 -7.25 16.17
N TYR A 45 -7.28 -7.21 14.87
CA TYR A 45 -7.31 -5.95 14.09
C TYR A 45 -8.25 -4.93 14.73
N LYS A 46 -9.48 -5.34 15.03
CA LYS A 46 -10.47 -4.48 15.70
C LYS A 46 -10.01 -3.99 17.06
N ALA A 47 -9.41 -4.89 17.87
CA ALA A 47 -8.91 -4.54 19.19
C ALA A 47 -7.76 -3.51 19.15
N ASN A 48 -7.07 -3.37 18.02
CA ASN A 48 -5.95 -2.44 17.84
C ASN A 48 -6.29 -1.24 16.94
N ASN A 49 -7.57 -0.97 16.67
CA ASN A 49 -8.04 0.15 15.83
C ASN A 49 -7.44 0.16 14.41
N VAL A 50 -7.10 -1.03 13.88
CA VAL A 50 -6.75 -1.17 12.46
C VAL A 50 -8.04 -1.10 11.65
N THR A 51 -8.04 -0.30 10.59
CA THR A 51 -9.22 -0.06 9.74
C THR A 51 -9.17 -0.83 8.44
N ASP A 52 -7.97 -1.21 8.00
CA ASP A 52 -7.73 -1.78 6.69
C ASP A 52 -6.78 -2.98 6.76
N VAL A 53 -7.04 -3.98 5.92
CA VAL A 53 -6.22 -5.19 5.81
C VAL A 53 -5.86 -5.44 4.35
N ARG A 54 -4.60 -5.78 4.12
CA ARG A 54 -4.16 -6.32 2.84
C ARG A 54 -3.88 -7.80 2.98
N ILE A 55 -4.59 -8.61 2.20
CA ILE A 55 -4.35 -10.06 2.05
C ILE A 55 -3.71 -10.32 0.70
N PHE A 56 -2.71 -11.20 0.66
CA PHE A 56 -1.84 -11.38 -0.51
C PHE A 56 -2.36 -12.36 -1.56
N HIS A 57 -3.39 -13.14 -1.22
CA HIS A 57 -4.01 -14.12 -2.09
C HIS A 57 -5.49 -14.30 -1.70
N PRO A 58 -6.33 -14.86 -2.59
CA PRO A 58 -7.77 -14.99 -2.34
C PRO A 58 -8.10 -16.19 -1.44
N ASP A 59 -7.86 -16.03 -0.14
CA ASP A 59 -8.23 -17.02 0.88
C ASP A 59 -9.70 -16.83 1.31
N THR A 60 -10.54 -17.82 1.04
CA THR A 60 -11.98 -17.77 1.34
C THR A 60 -12.30 -17.92 2.82
N TYR A 61 -11.45 -18.57 3.62
CA TYR A 61 -11.64 -18.62 5.08
C TYR A 61 -11.42 -17.26 5.71
N VAL A 62 -10.45 -16.51 5.20
CA VAL A 62 -10.17 -15.15 5.65
C VAL A 62 -11.25 -14.18 5.19
N LEU A 63 -11.71 -14.30 3.94
CA LEU A 63 -12.84 -13.51 3.43
C LEU A 63 -14.13 -13.77 4.21
N GLU A 64 -14.38 -15.01 4.64
CA GLU A 64 -15.52 -15.34 5.48
C GLU A 64 -15.42 -14.68 6.87
N ALA A 65 -14.25 -14.73 7.51
CA ALA A 65 -14.01 -14.05 8.79
C ALA A 65 -14.12 -12.50 8.68
N LEU A 66 -13.85 -11.95 7.50
CA LEU A 66 -13.94 -10.51 7.24
C LEU A 66 -15.38 -10.01 7.00
N ARG A 67 -16.35 -10.89 6.82
CA ARG A 67 -17.76 -10.50 6.63
C ARG A 67 -18.26 -9.63 7.78
N ASN A 68 -18.85 -8.48 7.43
CA ASN A 68 -19.40 -7.48 8.34
C ASN A 68 -18.37 -7.02 9.40
N SER A 69 -17.07 -7.18 9.13
CA SER A 69 -16.03 -6.72 10.04
C SER A 69 -15.95 -5.20 10.08
N GLY A 70 -16.27 -4.54 8.96
CA GLY A 70 -16.05 -3.10 8.76
C GLY A 70 -14.63 -2.75 8.33
N LEU A 71 -13.71 -3.74 8.28
CA LEU A 71 -12.36 -3.53 7.76
C LEU A 71 -12.39 -3.36 6.24
N GLY A 72 -11.69 -2.35 5.73
CA GLY A 72 -11.41 -2.26 4.30
C GLY A 72 -10.42 -3.33 3.87
N VAL A 73 -10.61 -3.91 2.67
CA VAL A 73 -9.84 -5.08 2.22
C VAL A 73 -9.17 -4.81 0.89
N VAL A 74 -7.85 -4.88 0.86
CA VAL A 74 -7.05 -5.04 -0.37
C VAL A 74 -6.86 -6.53 -0.61
N LEU A 75 -7.50 -7.05 -1.65
CA LEU A 75 -7.44 -8.46 -2.01
C LEU A 75 -6.44 -8.68 -3.14
N GLY A 76 -5.31 -9.33 -2.84
CA GLY A 76 -4.32 -9.74 -3.82
C GLY A 76 -4.70 -10.98 -4.62
N THR A 77 -4.30 -11.02 -5.89
CA THR A 77 -4.19 -12.25 -6.67
C THR A 77 -2.90 -12.98 -6.29
N LEU A 78 -2.81 -14.29 -6.56
CA LEU A 78 -1.48 -14.91 -6.62
C LEU A 78 -0.74 -14.38 -7.86
N ASN A 79 0.59 -14.29 -7.78
CA ASN A 79 1.40 -14.00 -8.97
C ASN A 79 1.24 -15.10 -10.03
N SER A 80 1.00 -16.36 -9.62
CA SER A 80 0.70 -17.48 -10.51
C SER A 80 -0.62 -17.33 -11.28
N ASP A 81 -1.55 -16.53 -10.77
CA ASP A 81 -2.84 -16.30 -11.43
C ASP A 81 -2.71 -15.30 -12.58
N LEU A 82 -1.62 -14.54 -12.67
CA LEU A 82 -1.47 -13.47 -13.68
C LEU A 82 -1.54 -14.00 -15.11
N ALA A 83 -0.93 -15.15 -15.40
CA ALA A 83 -0.96 -15.73 -16.74
C ALA A 83 -2.38 -16.10 -17.21
N PRO A 84 -3.18 -16.88 -16.45
CA PRO A 84 -4.56 -17.16 -16.83
C PRO A 84 -5.46 -15.91 -16.75
N LEU A 85 -5.27 -15.02 -15.77
CA LEU A 85 -6.02 -13.75 -15.70
C LEU A 85 -5.78 -12.86 -16.93
N ALA A 86 -4.55 -12.81 -17.43
CA ALA A 86 -4.17 -12.00 -18.58
C ALA A 86 -4.69 -12.58 -19.91
N SER A 87 -4.71 -13.91 -20.04
CA SER A 87 -4.95 -14.57 -21.33
C SER A 87 -6.39 -15.04 -21.52
N ASP A 88 -7.16 -15.25 -20.45
CA ASP A 88 -8.50 -15.81 -20.50
C ASP A 88 -9.50 -14.99 -19.66
N ALA A 89 -10.37 -14.24 -20.35
CA ALA A 89 -11.43 -13.45 -19.70
C ALA A 89 -12.43 -14.32 -18.92
N SER A 90 -12.63 -15.58 -19.30
CA SER A 90 -13.50 -16.51 -18.57
C SER A 90 -12.88 -16.97 -17.25
N TYR A 91 -11.55 -17.06 -17.21
CA TYR A 91 -10.82 -17.29 -15.96
C TYR A 91 -10.97 -16.09 -15.02
N ALA A 92 -10.80 -14.85 -15.52
CA ALA A 92 -11.02 -13.65 -14.71
C ALA A 92 -12.46 -13.55 -14.17
N ALA A 93 -13.47 -13.87 -14.99
CA ALA A 93 -14.86 -13.96 -14.55
C ALA A 93 -15.06 -15.01 -13.45
N SER A 94 -14.45 -16.19 -13.59
CA SER A 94 -14.50 -17.26 -12.59
C SER A 94 -13.79 -16.87 -11.29
N TRP A 95 -12.68 -16.14 -11.38
CA TRP A 95 -11.94 -15.61 -10.24
C TRP A 95 -12.81 -14.62 -9.45
N VAL A 96 -13.43 -13.65 -10.13
CA VAL A 96 -14.35 -12.68 -9.50
C VAL A 96 -15.56 -13.38 -8.88
N HIS A 97 -16.15 -14.35 -9.60
CA HIS A 97 -17.28 -15.14 -9.12
C HIS A 97 -16.95 -15.94 -7.85
N SER A 98 -15.70 -16.41 -7.72
CA SER A 98 -15.27 -17.22 -6.59
C SER A 98 -14.88 -16.39 -5.37
N TYR A 99 -14.21 -15.25 -5.58
CA TYR A 99 -13.48 -14.56 -4.52
C TYR A 99 -14.01 -13.17 -4.17
N VAL A 100 -14.82 -12.56 -5.03
CA VAL A 100 -15.34 -11.20 -4.79
C VAL A 100 -16.86 -11.21 -4.68
N GLN A 101 -17.55 -11.77 -5.67
CA GLN A 101 -19.01 -11.73 -5.77
C GLN A 101 -19.74 -12.35 -4.55
N PRO A 102 -19.31 -13.48 -3.96
CA PRO A 102 -20.01 -14.07 -2.80
C PRO A 102 -19.90 -13.22 -1.53
N PHE A 103 -18.87 -12.38 -1.46
CA PHE A 103 -18.54 -11.54 -0.32
C PHE A 103 -18.95 -10.08 -0.51
N ALA A 104 -19.35 -9.71 -1.73
CA ALA A 104 -19.82 -8.36 -2.05
C ALA A 104 -20.98 -7.94 -1.13
N GLY A 105 -20.88 -6.75 -0.54
CA GLY A 105 -21.84 -6.21 0.42
C GLY A 105 -21.64 -6.66 1.87
N ALA A 106 -20.88 -7.74 2.12
CA ALA A 106 -20.46 -8.15 3.46
C ALA A 106 -19.00 -7.81 3.74
N VAL A 107 -18.13 -7.87 2.74
CA VAL A 107 -16.72 -7.45 2.81
C VAL A 107 -16.55 -6.12 2.08
N SER A 108 -15.88 -5.18 2.74
CA SER A 108 -15.60 -3.85 2.20
C SER A 108 -14.33 -3.86 1.35
N PHE A 109 -14.42 -4.36 0.11
CA PHE A 109 -13.27 -4.35 -0.79
C PHE A 109 -12.86 -2.92 -1.17
N ARG A 110 -11.61 -2.55 -0.85
CA ARG A 110 -10.97 -1.29 -1.24
C ARG A 110 -10.39 -1.42 -2.64
N TYR A 111 -9.56 -2.44 -2.86
CA TYR A 111 -8.89 -2.70 -4.14
C TYR A 111 -8.75 -4.20 -4.41
N ILE A 112 -8.77 -4.58 -5.69
CA ILE A 112 -8.19 -5.84 -6.15
C ILE A 112 -6.76 -5.57 -6.62
N ASN A 113 -5.78 -6.25 -6.05
CA ASN A 113 -4.36 -6.10 -6.38
C ASN A 113 -3.89 -7.24 -7.31
N ALA A 114 -3.77 -6.95 -8.61
CA ALA A 114 -3.29 -7.89 -9.62
C ALA A 114 -1.75 -7.93 -9.63
N GLY A 115 -1.18 -8.92 -8.94
CA GLY A 115 0.25 -9.12 -8.81
C GLY A 115 0.92 -8.29 -7.70
N ASN A 116 2.05 -8.78 -7.22
CA ASN A 116 2.88 -8.14 -6.20
C ASN A 116 4.36 -8.22 -6.57
N GLU A 117 5.00 -7.06 -6.79
CA GLU A 117 6.44 -6.93 -7.10
C GLU A 117 6.90 -7.75 -8.31
N VAL A 118 6.02 -7.92 -9.29
CA VAL A 118 6.29 -8.72 -10.51
C VAL A 118 7.14 -7.94 -11.53
N ILE A 119 7.26 -6.62 -11.33
CA ILE A 119 7.93 -5.70 -12.23
C ILE A 119 9.24 -5.23 -11.58
N PRO A 120 10.38 -5.24 -12.31
CA PRO A 120 10.58 -5.90 -13.61
C PRO A 120 10.64 -7.43 -13.45
N GLY A 121 10.29 -8.17 -14.51
CA GLY A 121 10.33 -9.64 -14.47
C GLY A 121 9.65 -10.30 -15.67
N GLU A 122 9.78 -11.62 -15.78
CA GLU A 122 9.23 -12.38 -16.91
C GLU A 122 7.70 -12.26 -17.02
N SER A 123 7.03 -12.10 -15.88
CA SER A 123 5.57 -11.97 -15.80
C SER A 123 5.09 -10.52 -15.86
N ALA A 124 5.98 -9.53 -15.98
CA ALA A 124 5.63 -8.10 -15.96
C ALA A 124 4.61 -7.74 -17.04
N ALA A 125 4.77 -8.28 -18.26
CA ALA A 125 3.86 -8.04 -19.38
C ALA A 125 2.43 -8.58 -19.16
N LEU A 126 2.22 -9.46 -18.17
CA LEU A 126 0.92 -10.04 -17.84
C LEU A 126 0.06 -9.11 -16.96
N VAL A 127 0.68 -8.15 -16.27
CA VAL A 127 0.00 -7.33 -15.25
C VAL A 127 -1.11 -6.49 -15.86
N LEU A 128 -0.84 -5.69 -16.89
CA LEU A 128 -1.87 -4.81 -17.46
C LEU A 128 -3.04 -5.57 -18.10
N PRO A 129 -2.84 -6.65 -18.89
CA PRO A 129 -3.95 -7.46 -19.36
C PRO A 129 -4.76 -8.10 -18.22
N ALA A 130 -4.12 -8.58 -17.15
CA ALA A 130 -4.81 -9.15 -15.99
C ALA A 130 -5.67 -8.09 -15.26
N VAL A 131 -5.14 -6.87 -15.07
CA VAL A 131 -5.89 -5.73 -14.53
C VAL A 131 -7.15 -5.49 -15.34
N LYS A 132 -7.02 -5.35 -16.67
CA LYS A 132 -8.15 -5.07 -17.57
C LYS A 132 -9.21 -6.17 -17.58
N ASN A 133 -8.80 -7.43 -17.56
CA ASN A 133 -9.73 -8.55 -17.53
C ASN A 133 -10.48 -8.64 -16.18
N LEU A 134 -9.80 -8.35 -15.06
CA LEU A 134 -10.44 -8.26 -13.74
C LEU A 134 -11.44 -7.10 -13.68
N GLU A 135 -11.07 -5.91 -14.20
CA GLU A 135 -11.99 -4.77 -14.28
C GLU A 135 -13.25 -5.12 -15.07
N ALA A 136 -13.09 -5.72 -16.25
CA ALA A 136 -14.21 -6.14 -17.09
C ALA A 136 -15.09 -7.20 -16.39
N ALA A 137 -14.48 -8.15 -15.69
CA ALA A 137 -15.19 -9.19 -14.93
C ALA A 137 -15.98 -8.59 -13.75
N LEU A 138 -15.39 -7.67 -13.00
CA LEU A 138 -16.06 -6.95 -11.90
C LEU A 138 -17.24 -6.13 -12.43
N GLN A 139 -17.03 -5.40 -13.52
CA GLN A 139 -18.10 -4.63 -14.18
C GLN A 139 -19.25 -5.54 -14.64
N ALA A 140 -18.94 -6.67 -15.27
CA ALA A 140 -19.95 -7.64 -15.72
C ALA A 140 -20.73 -8.26 -14.55
N ALA A 141 -20.09 -8.41 -13.38
CA ALA A 141 -20.73 -8.84 -12.14
C ALA A 141 -21.52 -7.72 -11.43
N GLY A 142 -21.54 -6.49 -11.96
CA GLY A 142 -22.20 -5.35 -11.35
C GLY A 142 -21.47 -4.78 -10.12
N LEU A 143 -20.16 -5.02 -10.02
CA LEU A 143 -19.30 -4.58 -8.92
C LEU A 143 -18.39 -3.44 -9.38
N SER A 144 -18.20 -2.45 -8.51
CA SER A 144 -17.39 -1.25 -8.79
C SER A 144 -16.08 -1.21 -7.99
N VAL A 145 -15.52 -2.37 -7.65
CA VAL A 145 -14.24 -2.45 -6.91
C VAL A 145 -13.09 -2.07 -7.86
N PRO A 146 -12.24 -1.07 -7.54
CA PRO A 146 -11.11 -0.72 -8.38
C PRO A 146 -10.04 -1.83 -8.44
N VAL A 147 -9.35 -1.93 -9.57
CA VAL A 147 -8.25 -2.90 -9.78
C VAL A 147 -6.94 -2.16 -9.99
N THR A 148 -5.92 -2.59 -9.28
CA THR A 148 -4.58 -1.99 -9.27
C THR A 148 -3.49 -3.06 -9.24
N THR A 149 -2.23 -2.66 -9.11
CA THR A 149 -1.08 -3.55 -8.94
C THR A 149 -0.09 -2.95 -7.94
N ALA A 150 0.70 -3.78 -7.29
CA ALA A 150 1.70 -3.37 -6.30
C ALA A 150 3.13 -3.55 -6.83
N MET A 151 3.95 -2.51 -6.69
CA MET A 151 5.35 -2.51 -7.13
C MET A 151 6.32 -2.26 -5.98
N ALA A 152 7.48 -2.91 -6.02
CA ALA A 152 8.62 -2.55 -5.19
C ALA A 152 9.24 -1.24 -5.67
N THR A 153 9.93 -0.50 -4.80
CA THR A 153 10.73 0.68 -5.21
C THR A 153 11.97 0.32 -6.05
N SER A 154 12.32 -0.97 -6.16
CA SER A 154 13.39 -1.46 -7.05
C SER A 154 13.11 -1.25 -8.53
N VAL A 155 11.88 -0.90 -8.91
CA VAL A 155 11.53 -0.48 -10.28
C VAL A 155 12.17 0.85 -10.69
N LEU A 156 12.58 1.67 -9.72
CA LEU A 156 13.24 2.95 -9.98
C LEU A 156 14.66 2.74 -10.52
N GLY A 157 15.04 3.58 -11.49
CA GLY A 157 16.42 3.70 -11.96
C GLY A 157 17.14 4.81 -11.19
N THR A 158 16.69 6.05 -11.39
CA THR A 158 17.15 7.21 -10.61
C THR A 158 16.15 7.47 -9.50
N SER A 159 16.64 7.68 -8.28
CA SER A 159 15.83 8.02 -7.10
C SER A 159 16.43 9.14 -6.24
N TYR A 160 17.63 9.63 -6.58
CA TYR A 160 18.30 10.71 -5.86
C TYR A 160 18.79 11.83 -6.81
N PRO A 161 18.50 13.11 -6.51
CA PRO A 161 17.54 13.54 -5.48
C PRO A 161 16.10 13.19 -5.90
N PRO A 162 15.10 13.23 -4.98
CA PRO A 162 13.74 12.74 -5.25
C PRO A 162 13.08 13.28 -6.54
N SER A 163 13.25 14.56 -6.89
CA SER A 163 12.70 15.15 -8.11
C SER A 163 13.24 14.50 -9.39
N GLN A 164 14.39 13.83 -9.32
CA GLN A 164 15.01 13.10 -10.42
C GLN A 164 14.52 11.66 -10.53
N GLY A 165 13.58 11.23 -9.68
CA GLY A 165 12.87 9.96 -9.78
C GLY A 165 12.50 9.59 -11.21
N THR A 166 12.95 8.42 -11.69
CA THR A 166 12.54 7.82 -12.96
C THR A 166 12.45 6.31 -12.81
N PHE A 167 11.53 5.67 -13.54
CA PHE A 167 11.57 4.22 -13.69
C PHE A 167 12.84 3.80 -14.44
N SER A 168 13.36 2.62 -14.11
CA SER A 168 14.49 2.02 -14.80
C SER A 168 14.13 1.69 -16.26
N GLU A 169 15.13 1.60 -17.12
CA GLU A 169 14.93 1.20 -18.53
C GLU A 169 14.25 -0.18 -18.66
N ALA A 170 14.49 -1.07 -17.70
CA ALA A 170 13.87 -2.39 -17.65
C ALA A 170 12.38 -2.35 -17.24
N ALA A 171 12.00 -1.46 -16.32
CA ALA A 171 10.63 -1.37 -15.81
C ALA A 171 9.73 -0.48 -16.69
N LEU A 172 10.26 0.62 -17.23
CA LEU A 172 9.48 1.66 -17.92
C LEU A 172 8.57 1.13 -19.04
N PRO A 173 8.99 0.19 -19.92
CA PRO A 173 8.12 -0.32 -20.99
C PRO A 173 6.83 -0.99 -20.48
N THR A 174 6.86 -1.55 -19.27
CA THR A 174 5.68 -2.16 -18.63
C THR A 174 4.96 -1.17 -17.73
N VAL A 175 5.69 -0.40 -16.92
CA VAL A 175 5.09 0.52 -15.93
C VAL A 175 4.38 1.69 -16.59
N GLY A 176 4.92 2.26 -17.68
CA GLY A 176 4.32 3.41 -18.36
C GLY A 176 2.86 3.18 -18.78
N PRO A 177 2.55 2.09 -19.51
CA PRO A 177 1.17 1.73 -19.85
C PRO A 177 0.27 1.48 -18.64
N ILE A 178 0.78 0.88 -17.56
CA ILE A 178 0.02 0.66 -16.31
C ILE A 178 -0.32 2.00 -15.66
N VAL A 179 0.67 2.87 -15.49
CA VAL A 179 0.51 4.22 -14.93
C VAL A 179 -0.50 5.03 -15.73
N SER A 180 -0.42 4.98 -17.06
CA SER A 180 -1.39 5.68 -17.93
C SER A 180 -2.81 5.14 -17.76
N HIS A 181 -2.96 3.81 -17.65
CA HIS A 181 -4.25 3.16 -17.45
C HIS A 181 -4.87 3.54 -16.09
N LEU A 182 -4.09 3.42 -15.01
CA LEU A 182 -4.54 3.77 -13.65
C LEU A 182 -4.89 5.26 -13.53
N ALA A 183 -4.09 6.15 -14.12
CA ALA A 183 -4.39 7.58 -14.17
C ALA A 183 -5.73 7.87 -14.88
N SER A 184 -6.00 7.18 -15.99
CA SER A 184 -7.26 7.36 -16.74
C SER A 184 -8.51 6.82 -16.01
N SER A 185 -8.35 5.81 -15.16
CA SER A 185 -9.44 5.25 -14.36
C SER A 185 -9.60 5.95 -13.00
N GLY A 186 -8.63 6.78 -12.60
CA GLY A 186 -8.60 7.41 -11.28
C GLY A 186 -8.30 6.43 -10.14
N THR A 187 -7.71 5.27 -10.46
CA THR A 187 -7.35 4.23 -9.47
C THR A 187 -5.92 4.46 -8.99
N PRO A 188 -5.64 4.41 -7.67
CA PRO A 188 -4.28 4.58 -7.17
C PRO A 188 -3.36 3.43 -7.60
N LEU A 189 -2.06 3.71 -7.64
CA LEU A 189 -1.00 2.70 -7.78
C LEU A 189 -0.47 2.31 -6.39
N LEU A 190 -0.28 1.01 -6.16
CA LEU A 190 0.26 0.50 -4.91
C LEU A 190 1.79 0.38 -4.98
N VAL A 191 2.47 0.80 -3.91
CA VAL A 191 3.93 0.82 -3.83
C VAL A 191 4.39 0.30 -2.48
N ASN A 192 5.33 -0.65 -2.50
CA ASN A 192 5.99 -1.19 -1.32
C ASN A 192 7.23 -0.34 -1.01
N VAL A 193 7.24 0.33 0.15
CA VAL A 193 8.23 1.35 0.52
C VAL A 193 8.96 0.94 1.79
N TYR A 194 10.26 0.66 1.70
CA TYR A 194 11.05 0.15 2.82
C TYR A 194 12.36 0.93 3.02
N PRO A 195 12.37 1.99 3.84
CA PRO A 195 13.60 2.67 4.28
C PRO A 195 14.61 1.73 4.94
N TYR A 196 14.14 0.68 5.63
CA TYR A 196 14.98 -0.33 6.26
C TYR A 196 16.04 -0.92 5.32
N PHE A 197 15.66 -1.29 4.09
CA PHE A 197 16.59 -1.96 3.18
C PHE A 197 17.71 -1.03 2.71
N ALA A 198 17.41 0.26 2.49
CA ALA A 198 18.44 1.24 2.16
C ALA A 198 19.40 1.47 3.33
N TYR A 199 18.88 1.56 4.56
CA TYR A 199 19.71 1.67 5.77
C TYR A 199 20.58 0.43 6.00
N SER A 200 19.99 -0.76 5.94
CA SER A 200 20.71 -2.01 6.18
C SER A 200 21.79 -2.28 5.12
N ALA A 201 21.61 -1.79 3.89
CA ALA A 201 22.58 -1.99 2.81
C ALA A 201 23.79 -1.04 2.91
N ASP A 202 23.59 0.20 3.36
CA ASP A 202 24.67 1.17 3.56
C ASP A 202 24.46 2.01 4.84
N PRO A 203 24.70 1.39 6.02
CA PRO A 203 24.52 2.07 7.29
C PRO A 203 25.58 3.15 7.57
N SER A 204 26.64 3.22 6.75
CA SER A 204 27.67 4.26 6.86
C SER A 204 27.24 5.57 6.20
N SER A 205 26.48 5.49 5.10
CA SER A 205 26.00 6.68 4.39
C SER A 205 24.57 7.06 4.78
N VAL A 206 23.73 6.07 5.14
CA VAL A 206 22.35 6.31 5.55
C VAL A 206 22.28 6.47 7.06
N ARG A 207 21.95 7.67 7.54
CA ARG A 207 21.75 7.90 8.97
C ARG A 207 20.50 7.17 9.45
N LEU A 208 20.59 6.52 10.61
CA LEU A 208 19.49 5.77 11.20
C LEU A 208 18.28 6.66 11.50
N ASP A 209 18.49 7.87 12.04
CA ASP A 209 17.41 8.81 12.38
C ASP A 209 16.58 9.23 11.16
N TYR A 210 17.23 9.39 10.00
CA TYR A 210 16.60 9.65 8.70
C TYR A 210 15.78 8.47 8.21
N ALA A 211 16.28 7.24 8.35
CA ALA A 211 15.56 6.02 7.96
C ALA A 211 14.40 5.68 8.92
N LEU A 212 14.53 6.03 10.21
CA LEU A 212 13.50 5.79 11.24
C LEU A 212 12.40 6.85 11.28
N LEU A 213 12.41 7.86 10.39
CA LEU A 213 11.44 8.97 10.41
C LEU A 213 11.45 9.70 11.77
N SER A 214 12.62 9.84 12.38
CA SER A 214 12.72 10.51 13.69
C SER A 214 12.33 11.97 13.57
N SER A 215 11.49 12.46 14.48
CA SER A 215 11.12 13.89 14.55
C SER A 215 12.30 14.80 14.91
N SER A 216 13.40 14.24 15.41
CA SER A 216 14.64 14.98 15.70
C SER A 216 15.66 14.89 14.58
N ALA A 217 15.37 14.19 13.47
CA ALA A 217 16.30 14.07 12.37
C ALA A 217 16.54 15.43 11.72
N ALA A 218 17.81 15.77 11.50
CA ALA A 218 18.16 16.93 10.68
C ALA A 218 17.79 16.66 9.21
N VAL A 219 17.62 17.73 8.43
CA VAL A 219 17.47 17.62 6.97
C VAL A 219 18.61 16.77 6.39
N ALA A 220 18.25 15.76 5.61
CA ALA A 220 19.21 14.86 4.96
C ALA A 220 19.41 15.22 3.49
N VAL A 221 18.33 15.65 2.82
CA VAL A 221 18.33 15.99 1.40
C VAL A 221 17.63 17.33 1.21
N THR A 222 18.26 18.22 0.45
CA THR A 222 17.63 19.44 -0.06
C THR A 222 17.62 19.36 -1.58
N ASP A 223 16.42 19.35 -2.16
CA ASP A 223 16.19 19.13 -3.58
C ASP A 223 15.32 20.24 -4.15
N ASN A 224 15.92 21.14 -4.92
CA ASN A 224 15.23 22.30 -5.50
C ASN A 224 14.46 23.15 -4.46
N GLY A 225 14.99 23.25 -3.23
CA GLY A 225 14.37 23.97 -2.12
C GLY A 225 13.34 23.15 -1.32
N VAL A 226 13.10 21.88 -1.69
CA VAL A 226 12.30 20.93 -0.92
C VAL A 226 13.24 20.17 0.02
N GLU A 227 12.93 20.17 1.32
CA GLU A 227 13.74 19.51 2.35
C GLU A 227 13.12 18.18 2.76
N TYR A 228 13.94 17.13 2.80
CA TYR A 228 13.55 15.81 3.30
C TYR A 228 14.34 15.50 4.57
N ALA A 229 13.62 15.44 5.69
CA ALA A 229 14.15 15.04 6.99
C ALA A 229 13.94 13.54 7.29
N ASN A 230 13.19 12.82 6.45
CA ASN A 230 13.01 11.38 6.57
C ASN A 230 13.03 10.69 5.20
N MET A 231 13.44 9.43 5.20
CA MET A 231 13.65 8.65 3.97
C MET A 231 12.35 8.18 3.32
N PHE A 232 11.29 7.95 4.11
CA PHE A 232 9.98 7.54 3.58
C PHE A 232 9.44 8.57 2.58
N ASP A 233 9.46 9.85 2.97
CA ASP A 233 9.04 10.95 2.09
C ASP A 233 9.91 11.04 0.84
N ALA A 234 11.23 10.93 0.99
CA ALA A 234 12.15 11.02 -0.14
C ALA A 234 11.93 9.88 -1.15
N ILE A 235 11.68 8.66 -0.67
CA ILE A 235 11.35 7.52 -1.54
C ILE A 235 10.01 7.76 -2.23
N LEU A 236 8.98 8.14 -1.48
CA LEU A 236 7.63 8.31 -2.03
C LEU A 236 7.58 9.44 -3.07
N ASP A 237 8.23 10.57 -2.81
CA ASP A 237 8.33 11.68 -3.77
C ASP A 237 9.19 11.34 -4.99
N ALA A 238 10.18 10.43 -4.85
CA ALA A 238 10.89 9.87 -6.00
C ALA A 238 9.98 9.00 -6.88
N VAL A 239 9.09 8.22 -6.28
CA VAL A 239 8.09 7.44 -7.03
C VAL A 239 7.08 8.35 -7.71
N TYR A 240 6.57 9.38 -7.03
CA TYR A 240 5.71 10.38 -7.66
C TYR A 240 6.38 11.05 -8.86
N ALA A 241 7.64 11.48 -8.73
CA ALA A 241 8.39 12.07 -9.84
C ALA A 241 8.55 11.10 -11.03
N ALA A 242 8.77 9.80 -10.75
CA ALA A 242 8.85 8.77 -11.79
C ALA A 242 7.51 8.56 -12.49
N VAL A 243 6.42 8.51 -11.74
CA VAL A 243 5.04 8.37 -12.25
C VAL A 243 4.65 9.56 -13.12
N GLU A 244 4.92 10.78 -12.68
CA GLU A 244 4.66 12.01 -13.44
C GLU A 244 5.38 11.99 -14.80
N LYS A 245 6.67 11.61 -14.81
CA LYS A 245 7.46 11.48 -16.05
C LYS A 245 7.02 10.33 -16.95
N ALA A 246 6.38 9.30 -16.40
CA ALA A 246 5.83 8.17 -17.14
C ALA A 246 4.43 8.42 -17.70
N GLY A 247 3.87 9.63 -17.54
CA GLY A 247 2.58 10.02 -18.07
C GLY A 247 1.39 9.80 -17.12
N GLY A 248 1.64 9.51 -15.83
CA GLY A 248 0.58 9.36 -14.82
C GLY A 248 -0.07 10.69 -14.43
N GLY A 249 0.61 11.80 -14.70
CA GLY A 249 0.18 13.13 -14.28
C GLY A 249 0.23 13.30 -12.76
N GLU A 250 -0.12 14.50 -12.30
CA GLU A 250 -0.07 14.85 -10.88
C GLU A 250 -1.23 14.24 -10.07
N SER A 251 -2.30 13.80 -10.73
CA SER A 251 -3.52 13.29 -10.10
C SER A 251 -3.50 11.80 -9.79
N LEU A 252 -2.51 11.04 -10.28
CA LEU A 252 -2.40 9.63 -9.94
C LEU A 252 -1.88 9.49 -8.51
N GLU A 253 -2.74 8.96 -7.64
CA GLU A 253 -2.43 8.73 -6.24
C GLU A 253 -1.57 7.48 -6.03
N LEU A 254 -0.73 7.51 -5.00
CA LEU A 254 0.00 6.35 -4.51
C LEU A 254 -0.54 5.90 -3.17
N VAL A 255 -0.71 4.59 -3.03
CA VAL A 255 -0.98 3.91 -1.75
C VAL A 255 0.29 3.17 -1.36
N VAL A 256 0.78 3.38 -0.14
CA VAL A 256 1.90 2.60 0.39
C VAL A 256 1.34 1.25 0.84
N SER A 257 1.47 0.23 0.00
CA SER A 257 0.83 -1.08 0.19
C SER A 257 1.59 -2.02 1.12
N GLU A 258 2.84 -1.69 1.41
CA GLU A 258 3.69 -2.30 2.42
C GLU A 258 4.74 -1.30 2.87
N THR A 259 4.97 -1.26 4.17
CA THR A 259 6.16 -0.66 4.76
C THR A 259 6.40 -1.23 6.14
N GLY A 260 7.65 -1.46 6.52
CA GLY A 260 7.97 -2.11 7.79
C GLY A 260 9.43 -2.05 8.17
N TRP A 261 9.72 -2.51 9.37
CA TRP A 261 11.07 -2.62 9.90
C TRP A 261 11.18 -3.90 10.74
N PRO A 262 12.14 -4.80 10.46
CA PRO A 262 12.23 -6.07 11.15
C PRO A 262 12.73 -5.88 12.59
N SER A 263 12.15 -6.63 13.53
CA SER A 263 12.51 -6.60 14.95
C SER A 263 13.67 -7.51 15.32
N GLY A 264 14.16 -8.31 14.38
CA GLY A 264 15.18 -9.34 14.60
C GLY A 264 15.65 -10.00 13.30
N GLY A 265 16.23 -11.20 13.40
CA GLY A 265 16.71 -11.95 12.24
C GLY A 265 18.12 -11.61 11.76
N GLY A 266 18.90 -10.86 12.55
CA GLY A 266 20.34 -10.65 12.34
C GLY A 266 20.73 -9.59 11.29
N GLY A 267 19.75 -8.93 10.65
CA GLY A 267 20.00 -7.83 9.74
C GLY A 267 20.49 -6.56 10.46
N TYR A 268 21.29 -5.74 9.79
CA TYR A 268 21.84 -4.53 10.39
C TYR A 268 20.71 -3.54 10.68
N GLY A 269 20.60 -3.09 11.94
CA GLY A 269 19.52 -2.21 12.38
C GLY A 269 18.22 -2.92 12.74
N ALA A 270 18.10 -4.23 12.55
CA ALA A 270 16.93 -5.00 12.94
C ALA A 270 16.91 -5.18 14.48
N SER A 271 15.98 -4.50 15.15
CA SER A 271 15.77 -4.63 16.59
C SER A 271 14.34 -4.24 16.95
N VAL A 272 13.84 -4.74 18.08
CA VAL A 272 12.50 -4.41 18.59
C VAL A 272 12.35 -2.89 18.77
N GLU A 273 13.39 -2.21 19.27
CA GLU A 273 13.39 -0.77 19.50
C GLU A 273 13.28 0.02 18.19
N ASN A 274 14.05 -0.36 17.17
CA ASN A 274 14.01 0.31 15.87
C ASN A 274 12.70 0.02 15.12
N ALA A 275 12.18 -1.19 15.22
CA ALA A 275 10.89 -1.54 14.65
C ALA A 275 9.75 -0.74 15.28
N ALA A 276 9.70 -0.68 16.61
CA ALA A 276 8.75 0.13 17.35
C ALA A 276 8.86 1.62 17.00
N ALA A 277 10.09 2.13 16.90
CA ALA A 277 10.34 3.53 16.52
C ALA A 277 9.84 3.83 15.11
N TYR A 278 10.24 3.03 14.12
CA TYR A 278 9.84 3.22 12.72
C TYR A 278 8.32 3.23 12.57
N ILE A 279 7.64 2.22 13.11
CA ILE A 279 6.19 2.09 12.95
C ILE A 279 5.44 3.20 13.69
N ASN A 280 5.79 3.53 14.93
CA ASN A 280 5.10 4.61 15.65
C ASN A 280 5.41 6.01 15.05
N ASN A 281 6.59 6.20 14.45
CA ASN A 281 6.90 7.44 13.73
C ASN A 281 6.09 7.54 12.43
N LEU A 282 5.99 6.44 11.68
CA LEU A 282 5.15 6.33 10.49
C LEU A 282 3.69 6.66 10.80
N VAL A 283 3.10 6.04 11.84
CA VAL A 283 1.70 6.28 12.22
C VAL A 283 1.41 7.76 12.47
N ARG A 284 2.33 8.47 13.12
CA ARG A 284 2.21 9.93 13.38
C ARG A 284 2.50 10.80 12.15
N HIS A 285 3.09 10.24 11.11
CA HIS A 285 3.59 10.98 9.95
C HIS A 285 2.62 10.96 8.77
N VAL A 286 2.04 9.80 8.44
CA VAL A 286 1.33 9.57 7.17
C VAL A 286 0.11 10.48 6.94
N GLY A 287 -0.47 11.06 7.99
CA GLY A 287 -1.55 12.06 7.86
C GLY A 287 -1.12 13.42 7.30
N ARG A 288 0.18 13.71 7.28
CA ARG A 288 0.72 15.02 6.85
C ARG A 288 1.02 15.10 5.35
N GLY A 289 1.12 13.95 4.69
CA GLY A 289 1.62 13.86 3.32
C GLY A 289 3.15 13.97 3.22
N THR A 290 3.63 14.18 2.01
CA THR A 290 5.06 14.35 1.70
C THR A 290 5.40 15.82 1.45
N PRO A 291 6.69 16.21 1.42
CA PRO A 291 7.10 17.57 1.09
C PRO A 291 6.58 18.08 -0.26
N ARG A 292 6.49 17.25 -1.31
CA ARG A 292 5.89 17.66 -2.60
C ARG A 292 4.36 17.62 -2.61
N ARG A 293 3.74 16.90 -1.68
CA ARG A 293 2.26 16.74 -1.58
C ARG A 293 1.79 17.01 -0.15
N PRO A 294 1.99 18.23 0.38
CA PRO A 294 1.70 18.54 1.76
C PRO A 294 0.19 18.56 2.03
N GLY A 295 -0.21 18.14 3.24
CA GLY A 295 -1.61 18.14 3.68
C GLY A 295 -2.45 17.03 3.05
N LYS A 296 -1.82 16.11 2.30
CA LYS A 296 -2.48 14.95 1.71
C LYS A 296 -2.07 13.67 2.41
N ALA A 297 -2.99 13.15 3.22
CA ALA A 297 -2.89 11.84 3.84
C ALA A 297 -2.40 10.76 2.85
N VAL A 298 -1.42 9.96 3.25
CA VAL A 298 -0.93 8.81 2.49
C VAL A 298 -1.57 7.55 3.06
N GLU A 299 -2.47 6.92 2.29
CA GLU A 299 -2.98 5.59 2.67
C GLU A 299 -1.80 4.60 2.74
N THR A 300 -1.66 3.94 3.89
CA THR A 300 -0.46 3.18 4.23
C THR A 300 -0.82 1.87 4.93
N TYR A 301 -0.15 0.78 4.53
CA TYR A 301 -0.28 -0.55 5.10
C TYR A 301 1.05 -0.98 5.73
N ILE A 302 1.02 -1.29 7.03
CA ILE A 302 2.18 -1.78 7.78
C ILE A 302 2.41 -3.26 7.51
N PHE A 303 3.63 -3.59 7.11
CA PHE A 303 4.11 -4.96 6.97
C PHE A 303 4.86 -5.39 8.25
N ALA A 304 4.37 -6.34 9.05
CA ALA A 304 3.10 -7.07 8.91
C ALA A 304 2.46 -7.40 10.28
N MET A 305 1.29 -8.04 10.25
CA MET A 305 0.58 -8.41 11.48
C MET A 305 1.38 -9.40 12.36
N PHE A 306 1.96 -10.44 11.75
CA PHE A 306 2.65 -11.51 12.47
C PHE A 306 4.05 -11.76 11.93
N ASN A 307 4.92 -12.32 12.78
CA ASN A 307 6.14 -12.98 12.33
C ASN A 307 5.77 -14.24 11.55
N GLU A 308 6.38 -14.43 10.37
CA GLU A 308 6.01 -15.46 9.39
C GLU A 308 7.10 -16.53 9.28
N ASN A 309 6.95 -17.63 10.02
CA ASN A 309 8.03 -18.62 10.19
C ASN A 309 8.34 -19.48 8.94
N GLN A 310 7.55 -19.39 7.86
CA GLN A 310 7.82 -20.06 6.59
C GLN A 310 8.46 -19.14 5.53
N LYS A 311 8.71 -17.87 5.87
CA LYS A 311 9.54 -16.98 5.05
C LYS A 311 11.03 -17.37 5.12
N PRO A 312 11.87 -16.90 4.17
CA PRO A 312 13.31 -17.11 4.22
C PRO A 312 13.91 -16.75 5.58
N GLU A 313 14.85 -17.55 6.07
CA GLU A 313 15.49 -17.32 7.37
C GLU A 313 16.16 -15.94 7.42
N GLY A 314 16.04 -15.26 8.56
CA GLY A 314 16.57 -13.92 8.79
C GLY A 314 15.48 -12.89 9.02
N VAL A 315 15.67 -11.68 8.48
CA VAL A 315 14.78 -10.54 8.75
C VAL A 315 13.36 -10.74 8.25
N GLU A 316 13.17 -11.51 7.18
CA GLU A 316 11.87 -11.81 6.58
C GLU A 316 10.91 -12.51 7.56
N GLN A 317 11.43 -13.28 8.52
CA GLN A 317 10.62 -13.93 9.56
C GLN A 317 10.26 -13.00 10.73
N ASN A 318 10.71 -11.74 10.72
CA ASN A 318 10.73 -10.86 11.89
C ASN A 318 10.09 -9.47 11.65
N PHE A 319 9.19 -9.32 10.67
CA PHE A 319 8.47 -8.06 10.40
C PHE A 319 7.19 -7.88 11.21
N GLY A 320 6.77 -8.89 11.97
CA GLY A 320 5.52 -8.91 12.70
C GLY A 320 5.45 -7.90 13.85
N MET A 321 4.32 -7.22 13.95
CA MET A 321 3.94 -6.49 15.17
C MET A 321 3.57 -7.44 16.31
N PHE A 322 3.06 -8.63 15.97
CA PHE A 322 2.66 -9.67 16.92
C PHE A 322 3.42 -10.98 16.65
N GLN A 323 3.61 -11.76 17.71
CA GLN A 323 3.98 -13.15 17.59
C GLN A 323 2.75 -13.99 17.18
N PRO A 324 2.94 -15.21 16.65
CA PRO A 324 1.83 -16.10 16.30
C PRO A 324 0.90 -16.44 17.49
N ASP A 325 1.38 -16.35 18.73
CA ASP A 325 0.56 -16.51 19.94
C ASP A 325 -0.29 -15.26 20.30
N MET A 326 -0.27 -14.24 19.44
CA MET A 326 -0.92 -12.92 19.59
C MET A 326 -0.35 -12.02 20.68
N SER A 327 0.81 -12.34 21.27
CA SER A 327 1.56 -11.41 22.08
C SER A 327 2.22 -10.32 21.21
N GLN A 328 2.32 -9.09 21.74
CA GLN A 328 2.98 -8.00 21.03
C GLN A 328 4.49 -8.21 20.99
N VAL A 329 5.10 -8.05 19.82
CA VAL A 329 6.56 -7.88 19.69
C VAL A 329 6.93 -6.48 20.17
N TYR A 330 6.14 -5.48 19.78
CA TYR A 330 6.20 -4.10 20.24
C TYR A 330 4.80 -3.47 20.20
N HIS A 331 4.61 -2.40 20.98
CA HIS A 331 3.36 -1.65 20.99
C HIS A 331 3.30 -0.65 19.82
N VAL A 332 2.13 -0.50 19.21
CA VAL A 332 1.84 0.51 18.19
C VAL A 332 0.61 1.30 18.59
N ASP A 333 0.74 2.62 18.63
CA ASP A 333 -0.38 3.53 18.94
C ASP A 333 -1.05 4.01 17.64
N PHE A 334 -2.02 3.24 17.15
CA PHE A 334 -2.82 3.58 15.96
C PHE A 334 -3.70 4.83 16.15
N THR A 335 -3.95 5.27 17.38
CA THR A 335 -4.80 6.44 17.65
C THR A 335 -4.09 7.75 17.29
N ALA A 336 -2.76 7.73 17.28
CA ALA A 336 -1.93 8.88 16.94
C ALA A 336 -1.99 9.29 15.46
N SER A 337 -2.64 8.49 14.59
CA SER A 337 -2.91 8.84 13.18
C SER A 337 -3.94 9.96 13.00
N SER A 338 -4.71 10.27 14.05
CA SER A 338 -5.82 11.23 14.03
C SER A 338 -5.48 12.63 14.57
N SER A 339 -4.20 12.88 14.92
CA SER A 339 -3.69 14.12 15.53
C SER A 339 -2.77 14.89 14.60
#